data_AF-A0A951CPE6-F1
#
_entry.id   AF-A0A951CPE6-F1
#
_cell.length_a   1.000
_cell.length_b   1.000
_cell.length_c   1.000
_cell.angle_alpha   90.00
_cell.angle_beta   90.00
_cell.angle_gamma   90.00
#
_symmetry.space_group_name_H-M   'P 1'
#
loop_
_entity.id
_entity.type
_entity.pdbx_description
1 polymer ?
#
loop_
_entity_poly.entity_id
_entity_poly.type
_entity_poly.pdbx_seq_one_letter_code
_entity_poly.pdbx_strand_id
1 'polypeptide(L)' 'MSEIIVAVDGPAGTGKSSVSRQLAAVLGARYLDTGAMYRIVTLAVLRAGVDPADAAAVGAVAAEVRLSVGYDPDIDRCYL' A
#
# COMPACT_ATOMS: atom_id res chain seq x y z
N MET A 1 3.16 -8.87 26.04
CA MET A 1 4.23 -8.79 25.02
C MET A 1 4.05 -7.47 24.29
N SER A 2 5.11 -6.70 24.08
CA SER A 2 5.06 -5.44 23.32
C SER A 2 4.89 -5.74 21.82
N GLU A 3 3.98 -5.05 21.16
CA GLU A 3 3.86 -5.12 19.70
C GLU A 3 5.15 -4.62 19.02
N ILE A 4 5.59 -5.33 17.98
CA ILE A 4 6.77 -4.98 17.18
C ILE A 4 6.30 -4.32 15.89
N ILE A 5 6.86 -3.14 15.58
CA ILE A 5 6.63 -2.43 14.32
C ILE A 5 7.99 -2.29 13.62
N VAL A 6 8.06 -2.73 12.36
CA VAL A 6 9.27 -2.64 11.54
C VAL A 6 8.97 -1.81 10.29
N ALA A 7 9.68 -0.69 10.13
CA ALA A 7 9.66 0.10 8.90
C ALA A 7 10.80 -0.35 7.97
N VAL A 8 10.50 -0.52 6.67
CA VAL A 8 11.48 -0.95 5.65
C VAL A 8 11.41 0.00 4.46
N ASP A 9 12.43 0.85 4.34
CA ASP A 9 12.52 1.89 3.32
C ASP A 9 13.67 1.68 2.33
N GLY A 10 13.59 2.33 1.18
CA GLY A 10 14.61 2.32 0.13
C GLY A 10 14.04 2.48 -1.27
N PRO A 11 14.90 2.63 -2.30
CA PRO A 11 14.45 2.96 -3.66
C PRO A 11 13.72 1.80 -4.35
N ALA A 12 12.98 2.09 -5.42
CA ALA A 12 12.29 1.05 -6.19
C ALA A 12 13.28 0.01 -6.75
N GLY A 13 12.87 -1.25 -6.87
CA GLY A 13 13.68 -2.32 -7.45
C GLY A 13 14.72 -2.97 -6.51
N THR A 14 14.88 -2.51 -5.27
CA THR A 14 15.84 -3.10 -4.31
C THR A 14 15.35 -4.37 -3.61
N GLY A 15 14.16 -4.88 -3.95
CA GLY A 15 13.60 -6.09 -3.34
C GLY A 15 12.91 -5.91 -1.99
N LYS A 16 12.66 -4.67 -1.54
CA LYS A 16 12.01 -4.38 -0.24
C LYS A 16 10.75 -5.19 0.02
N SER A 17 9.77 -5.15 -0.89
CA SER A 17 8.51 -5.87 -0.70
C SER A 17 8.71 -7.39 -0.55
N SER A 18 9.74 -7.96 -1.18
CA SER A 18 10.08 -9.38 -1.01
C SER A 18 10.69 -9.64 0.37
N VAL A 19 11.66 -8.82 0.79
CA VAL A 19 12.32 -8.95 2.10
C VAL A 19 11.34 -8.70 3.24
N SER A 20 10.51 -7.66 3.14
CA SER A 20 9.51 -7.30 4.14
C SER A 20 8.46 -8.40 4.33
N ARG A 21 8.00 -9.03 3.24
CA ARG A 21 7.07 -10.17 3.32
C ARG A 21 7.70 -11.38 3.99
N GLN A 22 8.92 -11.73 3.60
CA GLN A 22 9.63 -12.85 4.21
C GLN A 22 9.93 -12.60 5.70
N LEU A 23 10.31 -11.38 6.06
CA LEU A 23 10.51 -10.98 7.45
C LEU A 23 9.22 -11.11 8.27
N ALA A 24 8.09 -10.64 7.72
CA ALA A 24 6.78 -10.75 8.38
C ALA A 24 6.38 -12.22 8.59
N ALA A 25 6.57 -13.08 7.59
CA ALA A 25 6.30 -14.52 7.70
C ALA A 25 7.15 -15.19 8.80
N VAL A 26 8.46 -14.89 8.86
CA VAL A 26 9.36 -15.44 9.88
C VAL A 26 8.99 -14.96 11.29
N LEU A 27 8.54 -13.72 11.43
CA LEU A 27 8.15 -13.14 12.72
C LEU A 27 6.70 -13.44 13.13
N GLY A 28 5.90 -14.08 12.28
CA GLY A 28 4.45 -14.22 12.48
C GLY A 28 3.74 -12.86 12.55
N ALA A 29 4.28 -11.85 11.86
CA ALA A 29 3.77 -10.49 11.83
C ALA A 29 2.88 -10.25 10.59
N ARG A 30 2.11 -9.15 10.65
CA ARG A 30 1.39 -8.63 9.48
C ARG A 30 2.34 -7.87 8.56
N TYR A 31 2.08 -7.92 7.26
CA TYR A 31 2.76 -7.12 6.23
C TYR A 31 1.83 -5.99 5.76
N LEU A 32 2.37 -4.80 5.45
CA LEU A 32 1.58 -3.70 4.89
C LEU A 32 2.32 -3.09 3.70
N ASP A 33 1.74 -3.19 2.51
CA ASP A 33 2.26 -2.57 1.30
C ASP A 33 1.67 -1.16 1.11
N THR A 34 2.35 -0.15 1.64
CA THR A 34 1.95 1.25 1.45
C THR A 34 2.00 1.66 -0.02
N GLY A 35 2.89 1.07 -0.82
CA GLY A 35 2.98 1.32 -2.26
C GLY A 35 1.72 0.87 -3.00
N ALA A 36 1.14 -0.27 -2.62
CA ALA A 36 -0.14 -0.74 -3.15
C ALA A 36 -1.28 0.23 -2.80
N MET A 37 -1.32 0.77 -1.58
CA MET A 37 -2.32 1.78 -1.19
C MET A 37 -2.27 3.00 -2.12
N TYR A 38 -1.08 3.60 -2.30
CA TYR A 38 -0.92 4.75 -3.20
C TYR A 38 -1.32 4.42 -4.64
N ARG A 39 -0.95 3.24 -5.15
CA ARG A 39 -1.33 2.80 -6.50
C ARG A 39 -2.84 2.63 -6.66
N ILE A 40 -3.55 2.14 -5.65
CA ILE A 40 -5.01 2.02 -5.66
C ILE A 40 -5.66 3.40 -5.68
N VAL A 41 -5.18 4.34 -4.87
CA VAL A 41 -5.66 5.74 -4.90
C VAL A 41 -5.43 6.34 -6.29
N THR A 42 -4.24 6.17 -6.88
CA THR A 42 -3.97 6.61 -8.25
C THR A 42 -4.94 5.99 -9.25
N LEU A 43 -5.23 4.68 -9.14
CA LEU A 43 -6.21 4.02 -10.00
C LEU A 43 -7.62 4.63 -9.85
N ALA A 44 -8.03 4.98 -8.63
CA ALA A 44 -9.30 5.64 -8.37
C ALA A 44 -9.38 7.02 -9.02
N VAL A 45 -8.32 7.83 -8.90
CA VAL A 45 -8.18 9.13 -9.55
C VAL A 45 -8.31 9.00 -11.07
N LEU A 46 -7.57 8.07 -11.67
CA LEU A 46 -7.61 7.82 -13.11
C LEU A 46 -9.00 7.35 -13.57
N ARG A 47 -9.68 6.50 -12.80
CA ARG A 47 -11.05 6.03 -13.10
C ARG A 47 -12.10 7.13 -12.96
N ALA A 48 -11.88 8.10 -12.07
CA ALA A 48 -12.74 9.26 -11.90
C ALA A 48 -12.54 10.32 -13.01
N GLY A 49 -11.53 10.17 -13.87
CA GLY A 49 -11.20 11.14 -14.92
C GLY A 49 -10.63 12.45 -14.40
N VAL A 50 -10.13 12.45 -13.16
CA VAL A 50 -9.48 13.61 -12.54
C VAL A 50 -8.06 13.75 -13.08
N ASP A 51 -7.64 15.00 -13.39
CA ASP A 51 -6.25 15.30 -13.73
C ASP A 51 -5.34 15.02 -12.52
N PRO A 52 -4.36 14.10 -12.61
CA PRO A 52 -3.42 13.84 -11.53
C PRO A 52 -2.57 15.05 -11.11
N ALA A 53 -2.49 16.11 -11.94
CA ALA A 53 -1.82 17.36 -11.60
C ALA A 53 -2.68 18.31 -10.76
N ASP A 54 -4.00 18.10 -10.67
CA ASP A 54 -4.88 18.87 -9.78
C ASP A 54 -4.87 18.27 -8.36
N ALA A 55 -4.00 18.81 -7.52
CA ALA A 55 -3.84 18.33 -6.14
C ALA A 55 -5.15 18.40 -5.31
N ALA A 56 -6.01 19.39 -5.55
CA ALA A 56 -7.25 19.53 -4.81
C ALA A 56 -8.26 18.45 -5.21
N ALA A 57 -8.42 18.22 -6.52
CA ALA A 57 -9.30 17.18 -7.04
C ALA A 57 -8.79 15.77 -6.68
N VAL A 58 -7.48 15.53 -6.74
CA VAL A 58 -6.85 14.28 -6.27
C VAL A 58 -7.13 14.05 -4.79
N GLY A 59 -6.99 15.10 -3.97
CA GLY A 59 -7.28 15.03 -2.53
C GLY A 59 -8.73 14.64 -2.24
N ALA A 60 -9.68 15.17 -2.99
CA ALA A 60 -11.10 14.82 -2.85
C ALA A 60 -11.37 13.34 -3.16
N VAL A 61 -10.79 12.80 -4.24
CA VAL A 61 -10.91 11.37 -4.56
C VAL A 61 -10.24 10.50 -3.48
N ALA A 62 -9.05 10.89 -3.04
CA ALA A 62 -8.30 10.15 -2.02
C ALA A 62 -9.01 10.11 -0.65
N ALA A 63 -9.83 11.11 -0.33
CA ALA A 63 -10.61 11.14 0.91
C ALA A 63 -11.83 10.19 0.89
N GLU A 64 -12.40 9.93 -0.30
CA GLU A 64 -13.63 9.16 -0.47
C GLU A 64 -13.38 7.71 -0.93
N VAL A 65 -12.19 7.41 -1.46
CA VAL A 65 -11.87 6.09 -1.99
C VAL A 65 -11.96 5.00 -0.91
N ARG A 66 -12.76 3.98 -1.20
CA ARG A 66 -12.85 2.78 -0.37
C ARG A 66 -11.91 1.73 -0.94
N LEU A 67 -10.79 1.52 -0.27
CA LEU A 67 -9.80 0.51 -0.66
C LEU A 67 -9.57 -0.48 0.47
N SER A 68 -9.11 -1.68 0.09
CA SER A 68 -8.62 -2.68 1.02
C SER A 68 -7.30 -3.24 0.52
N VAL A 69 -6.28 -3.25 1.38
CA VAL A 69 -4.99 -3.89 1.14
C VAL A 69 -4.84 -5.02 2.14
N GLY A 70 -4.65 -6.24 1.64
CA GLY A 70 -4.40 -7.41 2.46
C GLY A 70 -3.12 -7.26 3.27
N TYR A 71 -3.10 -7.86 4.45
CA TYR A 71 -1.96 -7.78 5.38
C TYR A 71 -1.29 -9.13 5.67
N ASP A 72 -1.76 -10.17 4.98
CA ASP A 72 -1.18 -11.52 5.05
C ASP A 72 0.07 -11.56 4.16
N PRO A 73 1.26 -11.89 4.71
CA PRO A 73 2.50 -11.94 3.93
C PRO A 73 2.48 -13.00 2.82
N ASP A 74 1.63 -14.03 2.91
CA ASP A 74 1.52 -15.11 1.93
C ASP A 74 0.46 -14.84 0.85
N ILE A 75 -0.36 -13.79 1.01
CA ILE A 75 -1.47 -13.46 0.11
C ILE A 75 -1.38 -12.00 -0.34
N ASP A 76 -1.02 -11.79 -1.61
CA ASP A 76 -1.02 -10.46 -2.22
C ASP A 76 -2.37 -10.15 -2.88
N ARG A 77 -3.29 -9.50 -2.14
CA ARG A 77 -4.61 -9.09 -2.64
C ARG A 77 -4.95 -7.66 -2.22
N CYS A 78 -5.47 -6.93 -3.18
CA CYS A 78 -5.89 -5.53 -3.04
C CYS A 78 -7.22 -5.31 -3.76
N TYR A 79 -8.08 -4.49 -3.19
CA TYR A 79 -9.41 -4.17 -3.72
C TYR A 79 -9.63 -2.67 -3.77
N LEU A 80 -10.23 -2.22 -4.87
CA LEU A 80 -10.74 -0.87 -5.11
C LEU A 80 -12.22 -0.97 -5.44
#